data_AF-A0A369S643-F1
#
_entry.id   AF-A0A369S643-F1
#
_cell.length_a   1.000
_cell.length_b   1.000
_cell.length_c   1.000
_cell.angle_alpha   90.00
_cell.angle_beta   90.00
_cell.angle_gamma   90.00
#
_symmetry.space_group_name_H-M   'P 1'
#
loop_
_entity.id
_entity.type
_entity.pdbx_description
1 polymer ?
#
loop_
_entity_poly.entity_id
_entity_poly.type
_entity_poly.pdbx_seq_one_letter_code
_entity_poly.pdbx_strand_id
1 'polypeptide(L)'
;MASESCQALVNQFLELQQNRAIAYSTLESAHKTYLQTAPDYDFQTYRQHVAKITEQFASISKQILAIIAKLEINEKTKAVAELMKDIQAGEKDKLQLTTKLQCAKQDVIDHPDQDYELQVRELRKEQGQIIIRINEILRNIRYEIDS
;
A
#
# COMPACT_ATOMS: atom_id res chain seq x y z
N MET A 1 10.99 32.09 0.62
CA MET A 1 10.43 30.83 1.15
C MET A 1 11.60 29.89 1.39
N ALA A 2 11.81 29.39 2.61
CA ALA A 2 12.89 28.44 2.87
C ALA A 2 12.63 27.15 2.09
N SER A 3 13.63 26.67 1.35
CA SER A 3 13.59 25.32 0.76
C SER A 3 13.38 24.31 1.88
N GLU A 4 12.36 23.47 1.75
CA GLU A 4 12.14 22.35 2.66
C GLU A 4 13.37 21.42 2.61
N SER A 5 13.87 20.96 3.76
CA SER A 5 15.07 20.12 3.80
C SER A 5 14.76 18.69 3.36
N CYS A 6 15.78 17.97 2.88
CA CYS A 6 15.66 16.54 2.54
C CYS A 6 15.09 15.73 3.71
N GLN A 7 15.60 15.97 4.92
CA GLN A 7 15.10 15.33 6.15
C GLN A 7 13.61 15.58 6.36
N ALA A 8 13.14 16.83 6.20
CA ALA A 8 11.74 17.16 6.40
C ALA A 8 10.84 16.45 5.38
N LEU A 9 11.27 16.40 4.11
CA LEU A 9 10.58 15.69 3.04
C LEU A 9 10.50 14.18 3.30
N VAL A 10 11.56 13.58 3.82
CA VAL A 10 11.54 12.15 4.16
C VAL A 10 10.67 11.87 5.36
N ASN A 11 10.69 12.72 6.39
CA ASN A 11 9.82 12.55 7.54
C ASN A 11 8.33 12.59 7.12
N GLN A 12 7.95 13.52 6.24
CA GLN A 12 6.61 13.54 5.64
C GLN A 12 6.31 12.27 4.85
N PHE A 13 7.26 11.78 4.05
CA PHE A 13 7.11 10.53 3.33
C PHE A 13 6.88 9.34 4.27
N LEU A 14 7.62 9.23 5.37
CA LEU A 14 7.46 8.14 6.34
C LEU A 14 6.10 8.18 7.03
N GLU A 15 5.61 9.37 7.38
CA GLU A 15 4.24 9.56 7.91
C GLU A 15 3.18 9.12 6.88
N LEU A 16 3.37 9.49 5.60
CA LEU A 16 2.49 9.05 4.51
C LEU A 16 2.50 7.53 4.34
N GLN A 17 3.64 6.86 4.52
CA GLN A 17 3.71 5.39 4.49
C GLN A 17 3.03 4.74 5.69
N GLN A 18 3.12 5.34 6.88
CA GLN A 18 2.37 4.90 8.05
C GLN A 18 0.85 5.02 7.80
N ASN A 19 0.40 6.15 7.26
CA ASN A 19 -1.00 6.36 6.88
C ASN A 19 -1.46 5.33 5.85
N ARG A 20 -0.60 4.99 4.87
CA ARG A 20 -0.88 3.93 3.89
C ARG A 20 -1.04 2.56 4.55
N ALA A 21 -0.18 2.21 5.51
CA ALA A 21 -0.29 0.95 6.25
C ALA A 21 -1.61 0.86 7.04
N ILE A 22 -2.04 1.97 7.66
CA ILE A 22 -3.34 2.06 8.34
C ILE A 22 -4.51 1.87 7.34
N ALA A 23 -4.42 2.47 6.15
CA ALA A 23 -5.42 2.32 5.10
C ALA A 23 -5.57 0.86 4.65
N TYR A 24 -4.47 0.13 4.46
CA TYR A 24 -4.52 -1.32 4.17
C TYR A 24 -5.18 -2.12 5.30
N SER A 25 -4.83 -1.84 6.56
CA SER A 25 -5.42 -2.53 7.71
C SER A 25 -6.93 -2.29 7.81
N THR A 26 -7.36 -1.06 7.51
CA THR A 26 -8.77 -0.68 7.47
C THR A 26 -9.50 -1.37 6.32
N LEU A 27 -8.87 -1.47 5.15
CA LEU A 27 -9.43 -2.18 4.00
C LEU A 27 -9.61 -3.68 4.27
N GLU A 28 -8.60 -4.32 4.86
CA GLU A 28 -8.67 -5.73 5.23
C GLU A 28 -9.78 -5.98 6.27
N SER A 29 -9.90 -5.09 7.26
CA SER A 29 -10.96 -5.18 8.29
C SER A 29 -12.35 -5.03 7.68
N ALA A 30 -12.55 -4.02 6.80
CA ALA A 30 -13.81 -3.82 6.11
C ALA A 30 -14.19 -5.02 5.22
N HIS A 31 -13.21 -5.62 4.53
CA HIS A 31 -13.43 -6.81 3.73
C HIS A 31 -13.78 -8.03 4.60
N LYS A 32 -13.13 -8.20 5.75
CA LYS A 32 -13.48 -9.28 6.69
C LYS A 32 -14.93 -9.15 7.18
N THR A 33 -15.36 -7.94 7.55
CA THR A 33 -16.76 -7.68 7.92
C THR A 33 -17.71 -7.94 6.76
N TYR A 34 -17.35 -7.54 5.54
CA TYR A 34 -18.13 -7.85 4.34
C TYR A 34 -18.31 -9.37 4.14
N LEU A 35 -17.24 -10.17 4.24
CA LEU A 35 -17.33 -11.62 4.09
C LEU A 35 -18.19 -12.29 5.17
N GLN A 36 -18.30 -11.71 6.37
CA GLN A 36 -19.18 -12.22 7.43
C GLN A 36 -20.67 -12.07 7.12
N THR A 37 -21.03 -11.29 6.10
CA THR A 37 -22.43 -11.11 5.66
C THR A 37 -22.86 -12.15 4.63
N ALA A 38 -22.01 -13.12 4.29
CA ALA A 38 -22.37 -14.21 3.37
C ALA A 38 -23.58 -15.03 3.90
N PRO A 39 -24.44 -15.54 3.02
CA PRO A 39 -24.42 -15.35 1.55
C PRO A 39 -25.03 -14.02 1.09
N ASP A 40 -25.80 -13.35 1.95
CA ASP A 40 -26.53 -12.10 1.64
C ASP A 40 -25.63 -10.87 1.83
N TYR A 41 -24.58 -10.81 1.02
CA TYR A 41 -23.52 -9.81 1.10
C TYR A 41 -24.01 -8.36 1.20
N ASP A 42 -23.55 -7.62 2.22
CA ASP A 42 -23.75 -6.16 2.33
C ASP A 42 -22.75 -5.40 1.44
N PHE A 43 -22.98 -5.50 0.14
CA PHE A 43 -22.13 -4.85 -0.86
C PHE A 43 -22.23 -3.32 -0.83
N GLN A 44 -23.36 -2.76 -0.38
CA GLN A 44 -23.55 -1.32 -0.32
C GLN A 44 -22.61 -0.69 0.70
N THR A 45 -22.59 -1.21 1.93
CA THR A 45 -21.69 -0.72 2.98
C THR A 45 -20.23 -0.95 2.61
N TYR A 46 -19.90 -2.13 2.10
CA TYR A 46 -18.53 -2.46 1.70
C TYR A 46 -18.01 -1.52 0.60
N ARG A 47 -18.80 -1.26 -0.45
CA ARG A 47 -18.43 -0.33 -1.53
C ARG A 47 -18.15 1.08 -1.02
N GLN A 48 -18.93 1.58 -0.06
CA GLN A 48 -18.70 2.90 0.54
C GLN A 48 -17.34 2.96 1.27
N HIS A 49 -16.99 1.91 2.02
CA HIS A 49 -15.66 1.81 2.65
C HIS A 49 -14.54 1.76 1.60
N VAL A 50 -14.68 0.94 0.56
CA VAL A 50 -13.69 0.83 -0.52
C VAL A 50 -13.48 2.17 -1.21
N ALA A 51 -14.54 2.91 -1.52
CA ALA A 51 -14.45 4.22 -2.16
C ALA A 51 -13.62 5.21 -1.31
N LYS A 52 -13.98 5.35 -0.03
CA LYS A 52 -13.26 6.22 0.91
C LYS A 52 -11.78 5.86 1.04
N ILE A 53 -11.46 4.57 1.15
CA ILE A 53 -10.08 4.10 1.31
C ILE A 53 -9.29 4.27 0.00
N THR A 54 -9.93 4.07 -1.15
CA THR A 54 -9.31 4.30 -2.47
C THR A 54 -8.91 5.78 -2.64
N GLU A 55 -9.76 6.70 -2.21
CA GLU A 55 -9.42 8.13 -2.18
C GLU A 55 -8.23 8.43 -1.27
N GLN A 56 -8.15 7.77 -0.10
CA GLN A 56 -6.99 7.89 0.80
C GLN A 56 -5.70 7.40 0.11
N PHE A 57 -5.70 6.23 -0.53
CA PHE A 57 -4.54 5.74 -1.28
C PHE A 57 -4.13 6.69 -2.40
N ALA A 58 -5.09 7.24 -3.15
CA ALA A 58 -4.83 8.19 -4.22
C ALA A 58 -4.21 9.50 -3.69
N SER A 59 -4.77 10.04 -2.59
CA SER A 59 -4.25 11.24 -1.93
C SER A 59 -2.82 11.04 -1.44
N ILE A 60 -2.54 9.93 -0.75
CA ILE A 60 -1.19 9.59 -0.27
C ILE A 60 -0.21 9.50 -1.45
N SER A 61 -0.57 8.77 -2.51
CA SER A 61 0.28 8.62 -3.70
C SER A 61 0.57 9.97 -4.37
N LYS A 62 -0.41 10.87 -4.46
CA LYS A 62 -0.22 12.21 -5.00
C LYS A 62 0.76 13.04 -4.16
N GLN A 63 0.65 12.97 -2.83
CA GLN A 63 1.57 13.69 -1.93
C GLN A 63 2.99 13.15 -2.02
N ILE A 64 3.17 11.82 -2.10
CA ILE A 64 4.48 11.20 -2.29
C ILE A 64 5.10 11.60 -3.63
N LEU A 65 4.33 11.63 -4.72
CA LEU A 65 4.83 12.08 -6.02
C LEU A 65 5.30 13.55 -5.98
N ALA A 66 4.61 14.41 -5.21
CA ALA A 66 5.06 15.78 -5.00
C ALA A 66 6.36 15.87 -4.19
N ILE A 67 6.55 14.99 -3.20
CA ILE A 67 7.80 14.88 -2.44
C ILE A 67 8.94 14.43 -3.37
N ILE A 68 8.72 13.38 -4.17
CA ILE A 68 9.69 12.88 -5.14
C ILE A 68 10.12 14.00 -6.09
N ALA A 69 9.15 14.73 -6.68
CA ALA A 69 9.44 15.83 -7.59
C ALA A 69 10.29 16.94 -6.96
N LYS A 70 10.14 17.22 -5.66
CA LYS A 70 11.00 18.18 -4.94
C LYS A 70 12.42 17.64 -4.74
N LEU A 71 12.57 16.36 -4.42
CA LEU A 71 13.87 15.72 -4.20
C LEU A 71 14.67 15.53 -5.50
N GLU A 72 14.00 15.39 -6.64
CA GLU A 72 14.65 15.27 -7.95
C GLU A 72 15.36 16.56 -8.41
N ILE A 73 15.00 17.71 -7.86
CA ILE A 73 15.59 19.01 -8.24
C ILE A 73 17.07 19.08 -7.89
N ASN A 74 17.51 18.35 -6.86
CA ASN A 74 18.89 18.39 -6.37
C ASN A 74 19.54 17.02 -6.53
N GLU A 75 20.68 16.97 -7.25
CA GLU A 75 21.43 15.73 -7.48
C GLU A 75 21.83 15.02 -6.17
N LYS A 76 22.02 15.76 -5.07
CA LYS A 76 22.32 15.16 -3.75
C LYS A 76 21.16 14.36 -3.16
N THR A 77 19.92 14.67 -3.55
CA THR A 77 18.71 14.02 -3.01
C THR A 77 18.02 13.08 -4.00
N LYS A 78 18.60 12.96 -5.20
CA LYS A 78 18.07 12.14 -6.29
C LYS A 78 18.07 10.64 -5.97
N ALA A 79 19.11 10.14 -5.29
CA ALA A 79 19.15 8.75 -4.85
C ALA A 79 17.96 8.39 -3.94
N VAL A 80 17.63 9.27 -2.99
CA VAL A 80 16.46 9.13 -2.12
C VAL A 80 15.16 9.17 -2.92
N ALA A 81 15.06 10.05 -3.93
CA ALA A 81 13.90 10.12 -4.81
C ALA A 81 13.66 8.80 -5.58
N GLU A 82 14.72 8.18 -6.11
CA GLU A 82 14.62 6.88 -6.80
C GLU A 82 14.16 5.76 -5.85
N LEU A 83 14.70 5.69 -4.63
CA LEU A 83 14.23 4.74 -3.63
C LEU A 83 12.73 4.93 -3.30
N MET A 84 12.25 6.17 -3.22
CA MET A 84 10.82 6.46 -3.01
C MET A 84 9.95 6.03 -4.19
N LYS A 85 10.45 6.12 -5.44
CA LYS A 85 9.75 5.60 -6.64
C LYS A 85 9.65 4.08 -6.61
N ASP A 86 10.72 3.39 -6.21
CA ASP A 86 10.71 1.94 -6.07
C ASP A 86 9.67 1.49 -5.03
N ILE A 87 9.56 2.21 -3.91
CA ILE A 87 8.48 1.97 -2.93
C ILE A 87 7.11 2.21 -3.56
N GLN A 88 6.92 3.29 -4.34
CA GLN A 88 5.65 3.55 -5.01
C GLN A 88 5.26 2.45 -6.01
N ALA A 89 6.23 1.87 -6.72
CA ALA A 89 5.99 0.73 -7.59
C ALA A 89 5.58 -0.52 -6.79
N GLY A 90 6.32 -0.84 -5.73
CA GLY A 90 5.96 -1.95 -4.83
C GLY A 90 4.57 -1.77 -4.21
N GLU A 91 4.21 -0.54 -3.80
CA GLU A 91 2.88 -0.26 -3.24
C GLU A 91 1.76 -0.43 -4.26
N LYS A 92 2.00 -0.10 -5.54
CA LYS A 92 1.04 -0.37 -6.61
C LYS A 92 0.83 -1.88 -6.77
N ASP A 93 1.90 -2.65 -6.82
CA ASP A 93 1.83 -4.11 -6.99
C ASP A 93 1.15 -4.77 -5.79
N LYS A 94 1.47 -4.32 -4.57
CA LYS A 94 0.82 -4.76 -3.32
C LYS A 94 -0.69 -4.50 -3.32
N LEU A 95 -1.12 -3.32 -3.80
CA LEU A 95 -2.55 -2.99 -3.90
C LEU A 95 -3.27 -3.91 -4.89
N GLN A 96 -2.66 -4.18 -6.04
CA GLN A 96 -3.21 -5.13 -7.02
C GLN A 96 -3.35 -6.54 -6.46
N LEU A 97 -2.33 -7.04 -5.75
CA LEU A 97 -2.41 -8.33 -5.06
C LEU A 97 -3.45 -8.34 -3.95
N THR A 98 -3.65 -7.21 -3.26
CA THR A 98 -4.69 -7.08 -2.22
C THR A 98 -6.07 -7.30 -2.82
N THR A 99 -6.37 -6.70 -3.97
CA THR A 99 -7.65 -6.91 -4.66
C THR A 99 -7.82 -8.37 -5.08
N LYS A 100 -6.79 -8.99 -5.67
CA LYS A 100 -6.84 -10.43 -6.04
C LYS A 100 -7.07 -11.33 -4.82
N LEU A 101 -6.41 -11.02 -3.70
CA LEU A 101 -6.59 -11.74 -2.44
C LEU A 101 -8.01 -11.61 -1.89
N GLN A 102 -8.64 -10.45 -2.04
CA GLN A 102 -10.02 -10.25 -1.61
C GLN A 102 -10.98 -11.13 -2.41
N CYS A 103 -10.87 -11.13 -3.74
CA CYS A 103 -11.64 -12.03 -4.61
C CYS A 103 -11.43 -13.50 -4.24
N ALA A 104 -10.18 -13.97 -4.17
CA ALA A 104 -9.90 -15.36 -3.86
C ALA A 104 -10.40 -15.78 -2.46
N LYS A 105 -10.37 -14.89 -1.45
CA LYS A 105 -10.96 -15.16 -0.13
C LYS A 105 -12.48 -15.26 -0.18
N GLN A 106 -13.13 -14.48 -1.04
CA GLN A 106 -14.56 -14.57 -1.25
C GLN A 106 -14.92 -15.90 -1.95
N ASP A 107 -14.14 -16.28 -2.97
CA ASP A 107 -14.33 -17.53 -3.71
C ASP A 107 -14.22 -18.78 -2.81
N VAL A 108 -13.35 -18.76 -1.78
CA VAL A 108 -13.30 -19.82 -0.76
C VAL A 108 -14.64 -20.01 -0.04
N ILE A 109 -15.42 -18.93 0.16
CA ILE A 109 -16.72 -18.98 0.82
C ILE A 109 -17.82 -19.36 -0.17
N ASP A 110 -17.80 -18.76 -1.36
CA ASP A 110 -18.84 -18.92 -2.38
C ASP A 110 -18.76 -20.27 -3.11
N HIS A 111 -17.57 -20.89 -3.15
CA HIS A 111 -17.28 -22.12 -3.90
C HIS A 111 -16.43 -23.10 -3.06
N PRO A 112 -16.98 -23.67 -1.97
CA PRO A 112 -16.25 -24.52 -1.04
C PRO A 112 -15.78 -25.86 -1.63
N ASP A 113 -16.28 -26.23 -2.81
CA ASP A 113 -15.89 -27.44 -3.56
C ASP A 113 -14.63 -27.24 -4.42
N GLN A 114 -14.13 -26.01 -4.54
CA GLN A 114 -12.93 -25.67 -5.31
C GLN A 114 -11.74 -25.31 -4.39
N ASP A 115 -10.51 -25.58 -4.85
CA ASP A 115 -9.28 -25.29 -4.08
C ASP A 115 -8.79 -23.85 -4.25
N TYR A 116 -9.63 -22.89 -3.86
CA TYR A 116 -9.25 -21.48 -3.79
C TYR A 116 -8.29 -21.18 -2.61
N GLU A 117 -8.18 -22.08 -1.63
CA GLU A 117 -7.26 -21.94 -0.51
C GLU A 117 -5.79 -21.96 -0.94
N LEU A 118 -5.43 -22.79 -1.94
CA LEU A 118 -4.10 -22.75 -2.54
C LEU A 118 -3.79 -21.38 -3.15
N GLN A 119 -4.73 -20.83 -3.94
CA GLN A 119 -4.56 -19.52 -4.56
C GLN A 119 -4.40 -18.40 -3.51
N VAL A 120 -5.18 -18.42 -2.43
CA VAL A 120 -5.03 -17.46 -1.32
C VAL A 120 -3.64 -17.56 -0.69
N ARG A 121 -3.11 -18.77 -0.48
CA ARG A 121 -1.77 -18.98 0.08
C ARG A 121 -0.67 -18.44 -0.83
N GLU A 122 -0.75 -18.69 -2.13
CA GLU A 122 0.22 -18.21 -3.11
C GLU A 122 0.23 -16.68 -3.21
N LEU A 123 -0.94 -16.06 -3.34
CA LEU A 123 -1.07 -14.61 -3.39
C LEU A 123 -0.57 -13.94 -2.10
N ARG A 124 -0.80 -14.56 -0.93
CA ARG A 124 -0.27 -14.06 0.36
C ARG A 124 1.26 -14.10 0.40
N LYS A 125 1.85 -15.17 -0.14
CA LYS A 125 3.31 -15.31 -0.22
C LYS A 125 3.91 -14.22 -1.12
N GLU A 126 3.33 -14.01 -2.30
CA GLU A 126 3.76 -12.96 -3.24
C GLU A 126 3.63 -11.56 -2.61
N GLN A 127 2.49 -11.27 -1.97
CA GLN A 127 2.28 -10.01 -1.26
C GLN A 127 3.30 -9.82 -0.12
N GLY A 128 3.62 -10.87 0.62
CA GLY A 128 4.63 -10.85 1.68
C GLY A 128 6.03 -10.48 1.17
N GLN A 129 6.42 -10.99 -0.01
CA GLN A 129 7.70 -10.65 -0.64
C GLN A 129 7.78 -9.17 -1.01
N ILE A 130 6.69 -8.60 -1.53
CA ILE A 130 6.63 -7.17 -1.84
C ILE A 130 6.76 -6.33 -0.56
N ILE A 131 6.10 -6.72 0.52
CA ILE A 131 6.20 -6.03 1.81
C ILE A 131 7.64 -6.04 2.35
N ILE A 132 8.32 -7.19 2.25
CA ILE A 132 9.73 -7.31 2.64
C ILE A 132 10.60 -6.33 1.83
N ARG A 133 10.44 -6.31 0.50
CA ARG A 133 11.16 -5.40 -0.39
C ARG A 133 10.91 -3.94 -0.05
N ILE A 134 9.65 -3.54 0.18
CA ILE A 134 9.31 -2.16 0.58
C ILE A 134 10.01 -1.79 1.90
N ASN A 135 9.99 -2.69 2.89
CA ASN A 135 10.63 -2.46 4.19
C ASN A 135 12.16 -2.40 4.12
N GLU A 136 12.79 -3.13 3.19
CA GLU A 136 14.21 -2.99 2.88
C GLU A 136 14.53 -1.61 2.32
N ILE A 137 13.76 -1.14 1.33
CA ILE A 137 13.97 0.18 0.73
C ILE A 137 13.73 1.29 1.75
N LEU A 138 12.72 1.17 2.62
CA LEU A 138 12.46 2.11 3.72
C LEU A 138 13.65 2.22 4.69
N ARG A 139 14.34 1.10 4.96
CA ARG A 139 15.56 1.11 5.77
C ARG A 139 16.70 1.82 5.04
N ASN A 140 16.87 1.56 3.74
CA ASN A 140 17.89 2.22 2.92
C ASN A 140 17.71 3.75 2.89
N ILE A 141 16.47 4.23 2.75
CA ILE A 141 16.17 5.67 2.80
C ILE A 141 16.64 6.31 4.11
N ARG A 142 16.48 5.63 5.26
CA ARG A 142 16.97 6.15 6.55
C ARG A 142 18.49 6.25 6.57
N TYR A 143 19.20 5.23 6.10
CA TYR A 143 20.67 5.24 6.03
C TYR A 143 21.22 6.36 5.14
N GLU A 144 20.57 6.64 3.99
CA GLU A 144 20.98 7.71 3.06
C GLU A 144 20.85 9.13 3.66
N ILE A 145 20.05 9.30 4.71
CA ILE A 145 19.83 10.60 5.35
C ILE A 145 20.70 10.79 6.59
N ASP A 146 21.07 9.68 7.24
CA ASP A 146 21.99 9.66 8.38
C ASP A 146 23.47 9.73 7.94
N SER A 147 23.75 9.64 6.63
CA SER A 147 25.09 9.67 6.00
C SER A 147 25.48 11.06 5.51
#